data_AF-A0A1U7NKP8-F1
#
_entry.id   AF-A0A1U7NKP8-F1
#
_cell.length_a   1.000
_cell.length_b   1.000
_cell.length_c   1.000
_cell.angle_alpha   90.00
_cell.angle_beta   90.00
_cell.angle_gamma   90.00
#
_symmetry.space_group_name_H-M   'P 1'
#
loop_
_entity.id
_entity.type
_entity.pdbx_description
1 polymer ?
#
loop_
_entity_poly.entity_id
_entity_poly.type
_entity_poly.pdbx_seq_one_letter_code
_entity_poly.pdbx_strand_id
1 'polypeptide(L)'
;MKTKHAIYLVLTIFLAFLFMNGEPMIVKAQQSDQEMNPKLSTEKNASLELKSMIEQELYHQRKDQPTPKIASLKIQNNRIVDQKGKPFVLKGISTHGIAWFPEIINQNSFTRFRDDFGLNTVRIAMYTAEDGGYCTGGDQQNLESRIDQGVQLCQQLNLYCIIDWHILSDQDPLQYKDQSKLFFEKMAQKYGKTPNVIFEICNEPNGNTTWNDVTQYANQIIPAIREHSNNLIIVGTPTWSQDIDQAARKPLKYSNIAYALHFYAATHKDDLRNKYLQNVNKIPIIVSEYGICDASGNGNIDEANAKQWIDLLNKNQTGRILWNASNKQETSSILVPDANMETWSLSDLSPTGHWLLDQANQKKPIKSEKKAEARAKLTTTFQETNHWENGNQYSMQYLASIQNNTNKTASSWRFEIKFPEPVQIDDYWNCEIEHIDQRTFIFSNKEYNSKIKAEDSIQDIGCIVTSDSLIDPKTIQINP
;
A
#
# COMPACT_ATOMS: atom_id res chain seq x y z
N MET A 1 5.41 -35.12 -28.10
CA MET A 1 4.19 -35.55 -27.39
C MET A 1 4.38 -36.63 -26.33
N LYS A 2 5.45 -37.44 -26.35
CA LYS A 2 5.65 -38.53 -25.35
C LYS A 2 6.25 -38.10 -23.98
N THR A 3 6.88 -36.92 -23.88
CA THR A 3 7.48 -36.43 -22.63
C THR A 3 6.52 -35.68 -21.70
N LYS A 4 5.44 -35.08 -22.22
CA LYS A 4 4.45 -34.37 -21.39
C LYS A 4 3.51 -35.31 -20.60
N HIS A 5 3.32 -36.55 -21.06
CA HIS A 5 2.48 -37.54 -20.37
C HIS A 5 3.20 -38.25 -19.21
N ALA A 6 4.54 -38.37 -19.26
CA ALA A 6 5.32 -38.97 -18.17
C ALA A 6 5.38 -38.07 -16.93
N ILE A 7 5.43 -36.73 -17.12
CA ILE A 7 5.52 -35.76 -16.04
C ILE A 7 4.18 -35.62 -15.29
N TYR A 8 3.04 -35.68 -16.00
CA TYR A 8 1.71 -35.66 -15.38
C TYR A 8 1.41 -36.92 -14.53
N LEU A 9 1.99 -38.07 -14.89
CA LEU A 9 1.83 -39.33 -14.15
C LEU A 9 2.68 -39.34 -12.86
N VAL A 10 3.84 -38.70 -12.87
CA VAL A 10 4.71 -38.58 -11.67
C VAL A 10 4.15 -37.54 -10.69
N LEU A 11 3.52 -36.47 -11.18
CA LEU A 11 2.84 -35.48 -10.31
C LEU A 11 1.59 -36.05 -9.60
N THR A 12 0.79 -36.89 -10.26
CA THR A 12 -0.42 -37.46 -9.64
C THR A 12 -0.11 -38.56 -8.61
N ILE A 13 0.98 -39.32 -8.78
CA ILE A 13 1.36 -40.38 -7.84
C ILE A 13 1.95 -39.81 -6.54
N PHE A 14 2.65 -38.66 -6.59
CA PHE A 14 3.25 -38.07 -5.39
C PHE A 14 2.27 -37.22 -4.56
N LEU A 15 1.29 -36.58 -5.19
CA LEU A 15 0.22 -35.85 -4.48
C LEU A 15 -0.70 -36.79 -3.67
N ALA A 16 -0.81 -38.07 -4.07
CA ALA A 16 -1.58 -39.06 -3.31
C ALA A 16 -0.88 -39.54 -2.03
N PHE A 17 0.46 -39.43 -1.94
CA PHE A 17 1.23 -39.87 -0.77
C PHE A 17 1.30 -38.82 0.36
N LEU A 18 1.04 -37.55 0.06
CA LEU A 18 1.10 -36.46 1.04
C LEU A 18 -0.17 -36.31 1.90
N PHE A 19 -1.24 -37.06 1.61
CA PHE A 19 -2.52 -36.93 2.32
C PHE A 19 -2.91 -38.11 3.22
N MET A 20 -2.07 -39.15 3.39
CA MET A 20 -2.52 -40.37 4.09
C MET A 20 -2.07 -40.57 5.54
N ASN A 21 -1.12 -39.82 6.11
CA ASN A 21 -0.75 -40.06 7.52
C ASN A 21 -0.54 -38.76 8.28
N GLY A 22 -1.48 -38.48 9.18
CA GLY A 22 -1.48 -37.32 10.05
C GLY A 22 -0.52 -37.43 11.24
N GLU A 23 -0.39 -36.26 11.88
CA GLU A 23 0.32 -35.88 13.11
C GLU A 23 1.80 -35.43 13.02
N PRO A 24 2.15 -34.30 13.69
CA PRO A 24 3.52 -33.80 13.77
C PRO A 24 4.20 -34.39 15.01
N MET A 25 5.41 -34.95 14.86
CA MET A 25 6.24 -35.31 16.01
C MET A 25 7.35 -34.27 16.21
N ILE A 26 7.20 -33.46 17.25
CA ILE A 26 8.27 -32.65 17.83
C ILE A 26 9.27 -33.62 18.48
N VAL A 27 10.52 -33.65 18.03
CA VAL A 27 11.61 -34.34 18.73
C VAL A 27 12.69 -33.32 19.08
N LYS A 28 12.87 -33.13 20.40
CA LYS A 28 13.93 -32.33 21.02
C LYS A 28 15.31 -32.86 20.58
N ALA A 29 16.20 -31.92 20.26
CA ALA A 29 17.60 -32.21 20.01
C ALA A 29 18.27 -32.78 21.29
N GLN A 30 18.81 -33.99 21.18
CA GLN A 30 19.94 -34.44 21.98
C GLN A 30 21.04 -34.90 21.02
N GLN A 31 22.25 -34.37 21.25
CA GLN A 31 23.46 -34.73 20.52
C GLN A 31 23.84 -36.20 20.80
N SER A 32 24.01 -36.98 19.74
CA SER A 32 25.02 -38.04 19.68
C SER A 32 25.32 -38.37 18.22
N ASP A 33 26.61 -38.42 17.88
CA ASP A 33 27.13 -38.70 16.55
C ASP A 33 26.77 -40.10 16.01
N GLN A 34 26.80 -40.20 14.67
CA GLN A 34 26.90 -41.37 13.79
C GLN A 34 25.63 -42.17 13.44
N GLU A 35 25.00 -41.81 12.31
CA GLU A 35 25.01 -42.57 11.03
C GLU A 35 24.11 -41.84 10.01
N MET A 36 24.70 -41.29 8.94
CA MET A 36 23.92 -40.64 7.87
C MET A 36 23.17 -41.70 7.07
N ASN A 37 21.85 -41.73 7.20
CA ASN A 37 20.97 -42.58 6.40
C ASN A 37 21.11 -42.22 4.89
N PRO A 38 21.60 -43.14 4.03
CA PRO A 38 21.87 -42.86 2.61
C PRO A 38 20.65 -42.42 1.80
N LYS A 39 19.43 -42.78 2.24
CA LYS A 39 18.18 -42.37 1.60
C LYS A 39 17.87 -40.88 1.80
N LEU A 40 18.19 -40.34 2.99
CA LEU A 40 17.92 -38.95 3.32
C LEU A 40 18.84 -37.99 2.56
N SER A 41 20.09 -38.40 2.31
CA SER A 41 21.03 -37.63 1.49
C SER A 41 20.67 -37.67 0.00
N THR A 42 20.15 -38.79 -0.51
CA THR A 42 19.68 -38.88 -1.90
C THR A 42 18.41 -38.07 -2.15
N GLU A 43 17.44 -38.07 -1.22
CA GLU A 43 16.24 -37.24 -1.32
C GLU A 43 16.55 -35.75 -1.25
N LYS A 44 17.49 -35.35 -0.39
CA LYS A 44 17.94 -33.95 -0.30
C LYS A 44 18.66 -33.50 -1.57
N ASN A 45 19.50 -34.35 -2.15
CA ASN A 45 20.19 -34.05 -3.41
C ASN A 45 19.22 -33.97 -4.59
N ALA A 46 18.24 -34.88 -4.67
CA ALA A 46 17.19 -34.82 -5.70
C ALA A 46 16.31 -33.57 -5.56
N SER A 47 16.03 -33.12 -4.34
CA SER A 47 15.32 -31.86 -4.07
C SER A 47 16.11 -30.63 -4.55
N LEU A 48 17.44 -30.61 -4.33
CA LEU A 48 18.30 -29.53 -4.81
C LEU A 48 18.40 -29.49 -6.34
N GLU A 49 18.52 -30.65 -7.00
CA GLU A 49 18.55 -30.73 -8.46
C GLU A 49 17.22 -30.28 -9.06
N LEU A 50 16.09 -30.67 -8.48
CA LEU A 50 14.77 -30.24 -8.93
C LEU A 50 14.56 -28.73 -8.77
N LYS A 51 15.04 -28.13 -7.66
CA LYS A 51 15.04 -26.67 -7.49
C LYS A 51 15.85 -25.97 -8.58
N SER A 52 17.06 -26.46 -8.86
CA SER A 52 17.92 -25.93 -9.92
C SER A 52 17.28 -26.03 -11.30
N MET A 53 16.61 -27.15 -11.60
CA MET A 53 15.89 -27.34 -12.87
C MET A 53 14.68 -26.42 -13.01
N ILE A 54 13.89 -26.24 -11.94
CA ILE A 54 12.78 -25.29 -11.90
C ILE A 54 13.30 -23.86 -12.08
N GLU A 55 14.39 -23.48 -11.42
CA GLU A 55 15.03 -22.17 -11.57
C GLU A 55 15.51 -21.91 -13.00
N GLN A 56 16.12 -22.93 -13.65
CA GLN A 56 16.54 -22.85 -15.05
C GLN A 56 15.36 -22.74 -16.02
N GLU A 57 14.27 -23.47 -15.78
CA GLU A 57 13.08 -23.44 -16.62
C GLU A 57 12.30 -22.12 -16.45
N LEU A 58 12.21 -21.60 -15.22
CA LEU A 58 11.73 -20.24 -14.93
C LEU A 58 12.63 -19.16 -15.56
N TYR A 59 13.94 -19.37 -15.61
CA TYR A 59 14.87 -18.47 -16.30
C TYR A 59 14.63 -18.46 -17.82
N HIS A 60 14.38 -19.61 -18.43
CA HIS A 60 14.10 -19.71 -19.86
C HIS A 60 12.72 -19.12 -20.21
N GLN A 61 11.69 -19.34 -19.38
CA GLN A 61 10.37 -18.72 -19.55
C GLN A 61 10.41 -17.18 -19.40
N ARG A 62 11.34 -16.64 -18.59
CA ARG A 62 11.56 -15.18 -18.43
C ARG A 62 12.22 -14.52 -19.65
N LYS A 63 12.96 -15.28 -20.46
CA LYS A 63 13.72 -14.74 -21.61
C LYS A 63 12.85 -14.37 -22.81
N ASP A 64 11.66 -14.99 -22.93
CA ASP A 64 10.73 -14.82 -24.06
C ASP A 64 9.56 -13.85 -23.76
N GLN A 65 9.48 -13.30 -22.56
CA GLN A 65 8.55 -12.21 -22.23
C GLN A 65 9.18 -10.87 -22.62
N PRO A 66 8.51 -10.00 -23.41
CA PRO A 66 9.03 -8.67 -23.69
C PRO A 66 9.21 -7.93 -22.36
N THR A 67 10.45 -7.67 -21.97
CA THR A 67 10.77 -6.98 -20.72
C THR A 67 10.01 -5.64 -20.73
N PRO A 68 9.08 -5.39 -19.79
CA PRO A 68 8.49 -4.08 -19.66
C PRO A 68 9.63 -3.07 -19.50
N LYS A 69 9.78 -2.13 -20.44
CA LYS A 69 10.78 -1.07 -20.33
C LYS A 69 10.31 -0.09 -19.25
N ILE A 70 10.55 -0.39 -17.97
CA ILE A 70 10.52 0.66 -16.95
C ILE A 70 11.48 1.75 -17.40
N ALA A 71 10.95 2.96 -17.49
CA ALA A 71 11.72 4.14 -17.82
C ALA A 71 12.46 4.65 -16.58
N SER A 72 13.69 5.11 -16.74
CA SER A 72 14.38 5.86 -15.69
C SER A 72 13.58 7.12 -15.33
N LEU A 73 13.52 7.44 -14.04
CA LEU A 73 12.91 8.67 -13.57
C LEU A 73 13.92 9.80 -13.49
N LYS A 74 13.45 11.01 -13.78
CA LYS A 74 14.22 12.23 -13.59
C LYS A 74 13.42 13.29 -12.86
N ILE A 75 14.12 14.22 -12.23
CA ILE A 75 13.53 15.46 -11.73
C ILE A 75 13.53 16.52 -12.83
N GLN A 76 12.37 17.12 -13.07
CA GLN A 76 12.20 18.26 -13.97
C GLN A 76 11.15 19.20 -13.37
N ASN A 77 11.45 20.50 -13.28
CA ASN A 77 10.55 21.52 -12.71
C ASN A 77 9.99 21.12 -11.33
N ASN A 78 10.86 20.64 -10.43
CA ASN A 78 10.50 20.17 -9.09
C ASN A 78 9.49 19.01 -9.06
N ARG A 79 9.39 18.22 -10.14
CA ARG A 79 8.52 17.04 -10.24
C ARG A 79 9.28 15.85 -10.78
N ILE A 80 8.83 14.65 -10.38
CA ILE A 80 9.28 13.40 -10.96
C ILE A 80 8.59 13.23 -12.32
N VAL A 81 9.39 12.96 -13.34
CA VAL A 81 8.92 12.71 -14.71
C VAL A 81 9.59 11.46 -15.27
N ASP A 82 8.94 10.83 -16.25
CA ASP A 82 9.52 9.74 -17.02
C ASP A 82 10.59 10.23 -18.01
N GLN A 83 11.22 9.29 -18.75
CA GLN A 83 12.23 9.60 -19.76
C GLN A 83 11.73 10.58 -20.85
N LYS A 84 10.42 10.63 -21.11
CA LYS A 84 9.79 11.53 -22.10
C LYS A 84 9.39 12.88 -21.49
N GLY A 85 9.66 13.11 -20.20
CA GLY A 85 9.29 14.33 -19.49
C GLY A 85 7.82 14.38 -19.06
N LYS A 86 7.09 13.26 -19.12
CA LYS A 86 5.71 13.19 -18.65
C LYS A 86 5.70 13.04 -17.12
N PRO A 87 4.86 13.80 -16.38
CA PRO A 87 4.73 13.63 -14.93
C PRO A 87 4.46 12.18 -14.53
N PHE A 88 5.20 11.72 -13.53
CA PHE A 88 5.07 10.39 -12.97
C PHE A 88 4.95 10.47 -11.44
N VAL A 89 3.87 9.90 -10.91
CA VAL A 89 3.60 9.90 -9.46
C VAL A 89 3.87 8.52 -8.89
N LEU A 90 4.91 8.41 -8.06
CA LEU A 90 5.18 7.20 -7.28
C LEU A 90 4.05 7.00 -6.26
N LYS A 91 3.41 5.84 -6.28
CA LYS A 91 2.40 5.40 -5.32
C LYS A 91 2.82 4.03 -4.88
N GLY A 92 3.21 3.91 -3.62
CA GLY A 92 3.85 2.69 -3.15
C GLY A 92 3.51 2.32 -1.74
N ILE A 93 4.17 1.25 -1.32
CA ILE A 93 4.15 0.73 0.03
C ILE A 93 5.59 0.39 0.46
N SER A 94 5.90 0.66 1.71
CA SER A 94 7.17 0.29 2.35
C SER A 94 7.02 -1.06 3.01
N THR A 95 8.04 -1.91 2.93
CA THR A 95 8.19 -2.96 3.93
C THR A 95 8.32 -2.31 5.31
N HIS A 96 8.00 -3.04 6.38
CA HIS A 96 8.64 -2.75 7.67
C HIS A 96 10.14 -3.10 7.57
N GLY A 97 10.89 -2.95 8.66
CA GLY A 97 12.28 -3.36 8.74
C GLY A 97 12.52 -4.79 8.25
N ILE A 98 13.31 -4.90 7.17
CA ILE A 98 13.51 -6.18 6.48
C ILE A 98 14.25 -7.20 7.33
N ALA A 99 14.90 -6.81 8.42
CA ALA A 99 15.49 -7.72 9.40
C ALA A 99 14.42 -8.53 10.14
N TRP A 100 13.29 -7.89 10.46
CA TRP A 100 12.23 -8.42 11.32
C TRP A 100 11.04 -9.03 10.56
N PHE A 101 10.69 -8.46 9.41
CA PHE A 101 9.55 -8.92 8.60
C PHE A 101 9.96 -9.27 7.16
N PRO A 102 10.99 -10.12 6.96
CA PRO A 102 11.48 -10.46 5.62
C PRO A 102 10.47 -11.22 4.75
N GLU A 103 9.54 -11.94 5.38
CA GLU A 103 8.60 -12.84 4.70
C GLU A 103 7.69 -12.08 3.72
N ILE A 104 7.46 -10.79 3.95
CA ILE A 104 6.67 -9.95 3.04
C ILE A 104 7.33 -9.78 1.66
N ILE A 105 8.65 -10.01 1.54
CA ILE A 105 9.41 -9.90 0.30
C ILE A 105 9.22 -11.18 -0.53
N ASN A 106 8.03 -11.36 -1.09
CA ASN A 106 7.68 -12.53 -1.89
C ASN A 106 6.80 -12.17 -3.11
N GLN A 107 6.66 -13.12 -4.03
CA GLN A 107 5.93 -12.95 -5.28
C GLN A 107 4.45 -12.63 -5.06
N ASN A 108 3.79 -13.28 -4.09
CA ASN A 108 2.38 -13.06 -3.79
C ASN A 108 2.15 -11.61 -3.34
N SER A 109 2.88 -11.16 -2.32
CA SER A 109 2.80 -9.80 -1.79
C SER A 109 3.02 -8.73 -2.87
N PHE A 110 4.11 -8.82 -3.63
CA PHE A 110 4.44 -7.80 -4.64
C PHE A 110 3.45 -7.79 -5.80
N THR A 111 2.91 -8.96 -6.17
CA THR A 111 1.84 -9.04 -7.19
C THR A 111 0.57 -8.36 -6.68
N ARG A 112 0.18 -8.60 -5.42
CA ARG A 112 -0.99 -7.94 -4.79
C ARG A 112 -0.79 -6.44 -4.62
N PHE A 113 0.42 -5.98 -4.26
CA PHE A 113 0.79 -4.55 -4.24
C PHE A 113 0.50 -3.88 -5.58
N ARG A 114 0.88 -4.52 -6.68
CA ARG A 114 0.62 -4.02 -8.02
C ARG A 114 -0.86 -4.11 -8.42
N ASP A 115 -1.46 -5.29 -8.29
CA ASP A 115 -2.71 -5.62 -8.97
C ASP A 115 -3.94 -5.24 -8.16
N ASP A 116 -3.91 -5.44 -6.84
CA ASP A 116 -5.05 -5.13 -5.97
C ASP A 116 -5.01 -3.67 -5.51
N PHE A 117 -3.83 -3.21 -5.06
CA PHE A 117 -3.66 -1.83 -4.57
C PHE A 117 -3.28 -0.82 -5.66
N GLY A 118 -3.01 -1.28 -6.89
CA GLY A 118 -2.66 -0.39 -8.00
C GLY A 118 -1.35 0.38 -7.78
N LEU A 119 -0.44 -0.14 -6.94
CA LEU A 119 0.83 0.50 -6.62
C LEU A 119 1.83 0.30 -7.75
N ASN A 120 2.75 1.26 -7.88
CA ASN A 120 3.82 1.23 -8.88
C ASN A 120 5.22 1.25 -8.25
N THR A 121 5.32 1.25 -6.92
CA THR A 121 6.57 1.38 -6.18
C THR A 121 6.53 0.53 -4.92
N VAL A 122 7.65 -0.12 -4.58
CA VAL A 122 7.89 -0.74 -3.28
C VAL A 122 9.14 -0.12 -2.67
N ARG A 123 9.10 0.20 -1.38
CA ARG A 123 10.25 0.66 -0.61
C ARG A 123 10.74 -0.45 0.31
N ILE A 124 12.04 -0.68 0.32
CA ILE A 124 12.71 -1.74 1.07
C ILE A 124 13.48 -1.08 2.23
N ALA A 125 12.86 -1.07 3.42
CA ALA A 125 13.37 -0.39 4.60
C ALA A 125 14.46 -1.22 5.30
N MET A 126 15.73 -0.90 5.06
CA MET A 126 16.88 -1.56 5.69
C MET A 126 17.37 -0.74 6.87
N TYR A 127 16.90 -1.08 8.07
CA TYR A 127 17.35 -0.44 9.31
C TYR A 127 18.85 -0.55 9.51
N THR A 128 19.44 0.51 10.04
CA THR A 128 20.88 0.64 10.23
C THR A 128 21.30 0.28 11.64
N ALA A 129 20.63 0.82 12.65
CA ALA A 129 21.10 0.82 14.04
C ALA A 129 20.18 0.10 15.05
N GLU A 130 19.01 -0.35 14.61
CA GLU A 130 18.09 -1.13 15.44
C GLU A 130 18.61 -2.56 15.66
N ASP A 131 17.93 -3.36 16.49
CA ASP A 131 18.28 -4.77 16.68
C ASP A 131 18.20 -5.54 15.36
N GLY A 132 19.32 -6.16 14.96
CA GLY A 132 19.45 -6.79 13.64
C GLY A 132 19.67 -5.82 12.48
N GLY A 133 19.94 -4.54 12.76
CA GLY A 133 20.25 -3.52 11.77
C GLY A 133 21.60 -3.75 11.06
N TYR A 134 21.74 -3.17 9.88
CA TYR A 134 22.91 -3.36 9.00
C TYR A 134 24.24 -2.97 9.64
N CYS A 135 24.24 -2.00 10.56
CA CYS A 135 25.40 -1.54 11.30
C CYS A 135 25.48 -2.10 12.73
N THR A 136 24.45 -2.80 13.20
CA THR A 136 24.28 -3.23 14.60
C THR A 136 23.72 -4.65 14.67
N GLY A 137 24.61 -5.65 14.61
CA GLY A 137 24.27 -7.05 14.87
C GLY A 137 23.53 -7.79 13.74
N GLY A 138 23.05 -7.09 12.72
CA GLY A 138 22.45 -7.71 11.53
C GLY A 138 23.45 -8.44 10.65
N ASP A 139 23.02 -9.54 10.03
CA ASP A 139 23.77 -10.20 8.97
C ASP A 139 23.65 -9.38 7.67
N GLN A 140 24.70 -8.61 7.38
CA GLN A 140 24.77 -7.74 6.21
C GLN A 140 24.54 -8.50 4.89
N GLN A 141 25.07 -9.72 4.75
CA GLN A 141 24.89 -10.51 3.52
C GLN A 141 23.44 -10.95 3.37
N ASN A 142 22.79 -11.34 4.47
CA ASN A 142 21.38 -11.71 4.46
C ASN A 142 20.48 -10.51 4.13
N LEU A 143 20.75 -9.34 4.73
CA LEU A 143 20.01 -8.11 4.46
C LEU A 143 20.15 -7.65 3.01
N GLU A 144 21.37 -7.70 2.46
CA GLU A 144 21.60 -7.42 1.03
C GLU A 144 20.90 -8.44 0.12
N SER A 145 20.88 -9.72 0.49
CA SER A 145 20.13 -10.74 -0.27
C SER A 145 18.62 -10.47 -0.28
N ARG A 146 18.06 -9.96 0.82
CA ARG A 146 16.65 -9.52 0.89
C ARG A 146 16.40 -8.32 -0.02
N ILE A 147 17.33 -7.36 -0.07
CA ILE A 147 17.28 -6.23 -1.03
C ILE A 147 17.32 -6.77 -2.47
N ASP A 148 18.22 -7.70 -2.76
CA ASP A 148 18.36 -8.30 -4.09
C ASP A 148 17.04 -8.94 -4.54
N GLN A 149 16.41 -9.72 -3.64
CA GLN A 149 15.11 -10.34 -3.89
C GLN A 149 14.02 -9.29 -4.15
N GLY A 150 13.94 -8.24 -3.34
CA GLY A 150 12.99 -7.14 -3.52
C GLY A 150 13.18 -6.39 -4.84
N VAL A 151 14.42 -6.10 -5.23
CA VAL A 151 14.75 -5.46 -6.52
C VAL A 151 14.35 -6.37 -7.69
N GLN A 152 14.66 -7.67 -7.61
CA GLN A 152 14.29 -8.64 -8.66
C GLN A 152 12.76 -8.75 -8.83
N LEU A 153 12.01 -8.84 -7.73
CA LEU A 153 10.54 -8.85 -7.76
C LEU A 153 9.99 -7.58 -8.39
N CYS A 154 10.52 -6.41 -8.01
CA CYS A 154 10.12 -5.14 -8.62
C CYS A 154 10.38 -5.12 -10.12
N GLN A 155 11.54 -5.59 -10.58
CA GLN A 155 11.85 -5.68 -12.01
C GLN A 155 10.88 -6.60 -12.76
N GLN A 156 10.63 -7.80 -12.22
CA GLN A 156 9.72 -8.78 -12.81
C GLN A 156 8.29 -8.25 -12.92
N LEU A 157 7.85 -7.49 -11.93
CA LEU A 157 6.48 -6.99 -11.83
C LEU A 157 6.28 -5.59 -12.41
N ASN A 158 7.32 -4.99 -13.00
CA ASN A 158 7.29 -3.65 -13.56
C ASN A 158 6.98 -2.56 -12.49
N LEU A 159 7.55 -2.70 -11.29
CA LEU A 159 7.50 -1.76 -10.17
C LEU A 159 8.84 -1.02 -9.99
N TYR A 160 8.79 0.21 -9.46
CA TYR A 160 9.97 0.88 -8.91
C TYR A 160 10.34 0.30 -7.54
N CYS A 161 11.64 0.27 -7.23
CA CYS A 161 12.18 -0.19 -5.96
C CYS A 161 12.97 0.95 -5.32
N ILE A 162 12.57 1.38 -4.12
CA ILE A 162 13.36 2.30 -3.29
C ILE A 162 14.22 1.44 -2.37
N ILE A 163 15.55 1.55 -2.48
CA ILE A 163 16.50 0.98 -1.53
C ILE A 163 16.76 2.06 -0.48
N ASP A 164 16.30 1.80 0.73
CA ASP A 164 16.28 2.79 1.80
C ASP A 164 17.28 2.43 2.91
N TRP A 165 18.23 3.34 3.13
CA TRP A 165 19.15 3.32 4.27
C TRP A 165 18.44 3.93 5.47
N HIS A 166 17.79 3.04 6.23
CA HIS A 166 16.73 3.41 7.16
C HIS A 166 17.29 3.80 8.53
N ILE A 167 17.90 4.98 8.60
CA ILE A 167 18.29 5.60 9.87
C ILE A 167 17.05 5.98 10.69
N LEU A 168 17.13 5.80 12.01
CA LEU A 168 16.08 6.17 12.95
C LEU A 168 16.67 6.44 14.35
N SER A 169 17.00 5.41 15.12
CA SER A 169 17.58 5.55 16.47
C SER A 169 19.02 6.03 16.49
N ASP A 170 19.76 5.88 15.39
CA ASP A 170 21.07 6.50 15.14
C ASP A 170 20.99 7.99 14.84
N GLN A 171 19.80 8.53 14.52
CA GLN A 171 19.44 9.96 14.41
C GLN A 171 20.24 10.81 13.41
N ASP A 172 21.56 10.85 13.54
CA ASP A 172 22.50 11.60 12.70
C ASP A 172 23.05 10.68 11.58
N PRO A 173 22.80 10.99 10.30
CA PRO A 173 23.32 10.19 9.19
C PRO A 173 24.86 10.16 9.14
N LEU A 174 25.57 11.05 9.85
CA LEU A 174 27.02 11.02 9.96
C LEU A 174 27.56 9.85 10.79
N GLN A 175 26.74 9.26 11.69
CA GLN A 175 27.18 8.21 12.61
C GLN A 175 27.77 6.98 11.89
N TYR A 176 27.08 6.50 10.85
CA TYR A 176 27.50 5.35 10.03
C TYR A 176 27.82 5.74 8.58
N LYS A 177 28.32 6.96 8.37
CA LYS A 177 28.58 7.52 7.04
C LYS A 177 29.49 6.65 6.18
N ASP A 178 30.54 6.06 6.76
CA ASP A 178 31.52 5.29 5.98
C ASP A 178 30.93 3.93 5.55
N GLN A 179 30.17 3.27 6.42
CA GLN A 179 29.39 2.07 6.10
C GLN A 179 28.34 2.36 5.03
N SER A 180 27.62 3.47 5.18
CA SER A 180 26.61 3.92 4.23
C SER A 180 27.22 4.20 2.85
N LYS A 181 28.39 4.86 2.80
CA LYS A 181 29.11 5.13 1.54
C LYS A 181 29.48 3.83 0.82
N LEU A 182 30.06 2.87 1.54
CA LEU A 182 30.43 1.57 0.98
C LEU A 182 29.20 0.78 0.50
N PHE A 183 28.13 0.80 1.30
CA PHE A 183 26.87 0.16 0.93
C PHE A 183 26.29 0.76 -0.36
N PHE A 184 26.17 2.08 -0.43
CA PHE A 184 25.61 2.74 -1.60
C PHE A 184 26.50 2.65 -2.84
N GLU A 185 27.82 2.64 -2.69
CA GLU A 185 28.75 2.35 -3.77
C GLU A 185 28.48 0.95 -4.35
N LYS A 186 28.38 -0.07 -3.48
CA LYS A 186 28.06 -1.44 -3.88
C LYS A 186 26.68 -1.56 -4.55
N MET A 187 25.65 -0.94 -3.98
CA MET A 187 24.30 -0.94 -4.55
C MET A 187 24.25 -0.19 -5.88
N ALA A 188 24.97 0.92 -6.03
CA ALA A 188 25.04 1.68 -7.28
C ALA A 188 25.85 0.94 -8.36
N GLN A 189 26.93 0.22 -8.01
CA GLN A 189 27.65 -0.65 -8.94
C GLN A 189 26.75 -1.75 -9.50
N LYS A 190 25.95 -2.36 -8.63
CA LYS A 190 25.07 -3.47 -8.99
C LYS A 190 23.79 -3.03 -9.72
N TYR A 191 23.14 -1.98 -9.23
CA TYR A 191 21.81 -1.55 -9.66
C TYR A 191 21.76 -0.16 -10.31
N GLY A 192 22.89 0.52 -10.45
CA GLY A 192 22.92 1.90 -10.96
C GLY A 192 22.45 2.07 -12.40
N LYS A 193 22.49 0.99 -13.19
CA LYS A 193 21.97 0.91 -14.57
C LYS A 193 20.56 0.31 -14.64
N THR A 194 19.99 -0.06 -13.51
CA THR A 194 18.65 -0.62 -13.39
C THR A 194 17.66 0.55 -13.25
N PRO A 195 16.82 0.83 -14.26
CA PRO A 195 16.08 2.10 -14.36
C PRO A 195 14.97 2.26 -13.31
N ASN A 196 14.56 1.15 -12.68
CA ASN A 196 13.50 1.13 -11.68
C ASN A 196 14.00 1.27 -10.23
N VAL A 197 15.32 1.37 -10.02
CA VAL A 197 15.90 1.55 -8.67
C VAL A 197 16.02 3.03 -8.33
N ILE A 198 15.64 3.37 -7.10
CA ILE A 198 15.74 4.69 -6.47
C ILE A 198 16.52 4.48 -5.17
N PHE A 199 17.44 5.40 -4.85
CA PHE A 199 18.23 5.32 -3.61
C PHE A 199 17.73 6.33 -2.60
N GLU A 200 17.30 5.91 -1.43
CA GLU A 200 16.98 6.80 -0.30
C GLU A 200 18.12 6.73 0.72
N ILE A 201 18.92 7.80 0.78
CA ILE A 201 20.22 7.73 1.47
C ILE A 201 20.12 7.90 2.98
N CYS A 202 19.04 8.50 3.48
CA CYS A 202 18.77 8.56 4.89
C CYS A 202 17.27 8.76 5.11
N ASN A 203 16.64 7.81 5.79
CA ASN A 203 15.20 7.84 6.12
C ASN A 203 14.82 9.08 6.95
N GLU A 204 15.23 9.13 8.22
CA GLU A 204 14.75 10.14 9.17
C GLU A 204 15.86 10.75 10.02
N PRO A 205 16.64 11.70 9.47
CA PRO A 205 17.49 12.56 10.29
C PRO A 205 16.67 13.22 11.40
N ASN A 206 17.05 13.04 12.67
CA ASN A 206 16.26 13.52 13.81
C ASN A 206 17.12 13.90 15.02
N GLY A 207 16.49 14.17 16.17
CA GLY A 207 17.16 14.67 17.37
C GLY A 207 17.79 16.04 17.13
N ASN A 208 19.09 16.16 17.42
CA ASN A 208 19.87 17.40 17.22
C ASN A 208 20.44 17.55 15.80
N THR A 209 20.16 16.61 14.90
CA THR A 209 20.69 16.62 13.53
C THR A 209 20.17 17.83 12.76
N THR A 210 21.08 18.61 12.17
CA THR A 210 20.75 19.80 11.40
C THR A 210 20.74 19.54 9.89
N TRP A 211 20.16 20.45 9.10
CA TRP A 211 20.28 20.38 7.64
C TRP A 211 21.74 20.45 7.16
N ASN A 212 22.64 21.07 7.94
CA ASN A 212 24.06 21.11 7.60
C ASN A 212 24.71 19.73 7.74
N ASP A 213 24.35 18.95 8.75
CA ASP A 213 24.86 17.59 8.97
C ASP A 213 24.38 16.65 7.85
N VAL A 214 23.09 16.73 7.52
CA VAL A 214 22.51 16.02 6.36
C VAL A 214 23.21 16.44 5.05
N THR A 215 23.51 17.73 4.88
CA THR A 215 24.24 18.21 3.70
C THR A 215 25.67 17.66 3.64
N GLN A 216 26.38 17.63 4.77
CA GLN A 216 27.72 17.07 4.88
C GLN A 216 27.72 15.58 4.53
N TYR A 217 26.76 14.83 5.06
CA TYR A 217 26.54 13.43 4.74
C TYR A 217 26.24 13.23 3.24
N ALA A 218 25.23 13.91 2.70
CA ALA A 218 24.80 13.75 1.31
C ALA A 218 25.92 14.07 0.31
N ASN A 219 26.77 15.06 0.60
CA ASN A 219 27.93 15.41 -0.22
C ASN A 219 29.02 14.31 -0.26
N GLN A 220 28.97 13.30 0.62
CA GLN A 220 29.87 12.15 0.60
C GLN A 220 29.24 10.94 -0.12
N ILE A 221 27.92 10.75 0.04
CA ILE A 221 27.21 9.58 -0.49
C ILE A 221 26.77 9.76 -1.94
N ILE A 222 26.23 10.94 -2.30
CA ILE A 222 25.73 11.19 -3.65
C ILE A 222 26.84 11.01 -4.69
N PRO A 223 28.08 11.53 -4.52
CA PRO A 223 29.17 11.25 -5.45
C PRO A 223 29.46 9.76 -5.64
N ALA A 224 29.49 8.97 -4.56
CA ALA A 224 29.73 7.53 -4.63
C ALA A 224 28.65 6.80 -5.45
N ILE A 225 27.37 7.21 -5.31
CA ILE A 225 26.29 6.69 -6.15
C ILE A 225 26.46 7.15 -7.61
N ARG A 226 26.83 8.42 -7.81
CA ARG A 226 26.92 9.06 -9.14
C ARG A 226 28.09 8.55 -9.98
N GLU A 227 29.09 7.92 -9.39
CA GLU A 227 30.12 7.16 -10.11
C GLU A 227 29.54 6.01 -10.95
N HIS A 228 28.38 5.47 -10.54
CA HIS A 228 27.78 4.29 -11.17
C HIS A 228 26.33 4.49 -11.64
N SER A 229 25.63 5.53 -11.19
CA SER A 229 24.21 5.72 -11.45
C SER A 229 23.76 7.16 -11.60
N ASN A 230 22.84 7.39 -12.56
CA ASN A 230 22.06 8.63 -12.67
C ASN A 230 20.64 8.49 -12.09
N ASN A 231 20.33 7.40 -11.38
CA ASN A 231 19.01 7.17 -10.80
C ASN A 231 18.61 8.25 -9.79
N LEU A 232 17.31 8.37 -9.56
CA LEU A 232 16.76 9.29 -8.56
C LEU A 232 17.33 8.96 -7.18
N ILE A 233 17.75 10.00 -6.46
CA ILE A 233 18.16 9.89 -5.05
C ILE A 233 17.17 10.66 -4.19
N ILE A 234 16.70 10.06 -3.11
CA ILE A 234 15.88 10.69 -2.06
C ILE A 234 16.78 10.99 -0.88
N VAL A 235 16.69 12.21 -0.35
CA VAL A 235 17.48 12.68 0.79
C VAL A 235 16.53 13.05 1.93
N GLY A 236 16.69 12.41 3.09
CA GLY A 236 15.96 12.75 4.31
C GLY A 236 16.15 14.20 4.74
N THR A 237 15.22 14.73 5.52
CA THR A 237 15.35 16.07 6.13
C THR A 237 15.33 15.99 7.65
N PRO A 238 15.79 17.01 8.39
CA PRO A 238 15.73 17.01 9.86
C PRO A 238 14.32 16.84 10.42
N THR A 239 14.26 16.52 11.70
CA THR A 239 13.02 16.33 12.47
C THR A 239 12.14 15.24 11.84
N TRP A 240 12.71 14.03 11.71
CA TRP A 240 12.05 12.87 11.09
C TRP A 240 11.51 13.20 9.70
N SER A 241 12.37 13.77 8.86
CA SER A 241 12.03 14.18 7.50
C SER A 241 10.84 15.15 7.42
N GLN A 242 10.79 16.18 8.26
CA GLN A 242 9.73 17.21 8.24
C GLN A 242 10.22 18.61 7.85
N ASP A 243 11.53 18.87 7.94
CA ASP A 243 12.12 20.20 7.75
C ASP A 243 12.56 20.48 6.31
N ILE A 244 11.66 20.19 5.38
CA ILE A 244 11.78 20.51 3.95
C ILE A 244 11.99 22.00 3.65
N ASP A 245 11.58 22.90 4.56
CA ASP A 245 11.80 24.34 4.42
C ASP A 245 13.26 24.73 4.66
N GLN A 246 14.00 23.99 5.51
CA GLN A 246 15.45 24.15 5.65
C GLN A 246 16.16 23.73 4.36
N ALA A 247 15.77 22.59 3.79
CA ALA A 247 16.28 22.11 2.51
C ALA A 247 15.97 23.09 1.37
N ALA A 248 14.76 23.66 1.34
CA ALA A 248 14.37 24.65 0.32
C ALA A 248 15.16 25.96 0.42
N ARG A 249 15.58 26.37 1.62
CA ARG A 249 16.43 27.54 1.84
C ARG A 249 17.87 27.34 1.36
N LYS A 250 18.41 26.13 1.50
CA LYS A 250 19.79 25.80 1.10
C LYS A 250 19.83 24.43 0.39
N PRO A 251 19.30 24.32 -0.84
CA PRO A 251 19.22 23.04 -1.53
C PRO A 251 20.61 22.51 -1.89
N LEU A 252 20.74 21.18 -1.92
CA LEU A 252 21.90 20.48 -2.44
C LEU A 252 22.08 20.78 -3.93
N LYS A 253 23.34 20.94 -4.36
CA LYS A 253 23.70 21.25 -5.75
C LYS A 253 23.89 19.99 -6.60
N TYR A 254 22.95 19.05 -6.52
CA TYR A 254 22.94 17.83 -7.32
C TYR A 254 21.69 17.77 -8.21
N SER A 255 21.84 17.13 -9.37
CA SER A 255 20.72 16.82 -10.25
C SER A 255 20.07 15.48 -9.88
N ASN A 256 18.81 15.33 -10.30
CA ASN A 256 18.00 14.14 -10.08
C ASN A 256 17.94 13.67 -8.62
N ILE A 257 17.68 14.62 -7.72
CA ILE A 257 17.44 14.36 -6.30
C ILE A 257 16.06 14.90 -5.87
N ALA A 258 15.43 14.25 -4.90
CA ALA A 258 14.25 14.73 -4.20
C ALA A 258 14.49 14.74 -2.70
N TYR A 259 13.75 15.57 -1.98
CA TYR A 259 13.81 15.67 -0.52
C TYR A 259 12.61 14.95 0.10
N ALA A 260 12.86 14.13 1.12
CA ALA A 260 11.83 13.39 1.82
C ALA A 260 11.00 14.32 2.71
N LEU A 261 9.69 14.08 2.71
CA LEU A 261 8.73 14.59 3.69
C LEU A 261 7.98 13.40 4.29
N HIS A 262 8.04 13.17 5.60
CA HIS A 262 7.24 12.13 6.26
C HIS A 262 6.08 12.74 7.05
N PHE A 263 4.96 12.02 7.12
CA PHE A 263 3.83 12.42 7.95
C PHE A 263 3.03 11.21 8.45
N TYR A 264 2.30 11.43 9.53
CA TYR A 264 1.42 10.44 10.15
C TYR A 264 0.11 11.18 10.45
N ALA A 265 -0.98 10.75 9.83
CA ALA A 265 -2.17 11.58 9.67
C ALA A 265 -2.81 11.99 10.99
N ALA A 266 -2.75 11.19 12.06
CA ALA A 266 -3.35 11.59 13.33
C ALA A 266 -2.51 12.64 14.09
N THR A 267 -1.21 12.77 13.78
CA THR A 267 -0.29 13.74 14.41
C THR A 267 -0.11 14.99 13.56
N HIS A 268 0.20 14.81 12.28
CA HIS A 268 0.68 15.86 11.41
C HIS A 268 -0.48 16.43 10.58
N LYS A 269 -0.94 17.64 10.93
CA LYS A 269 -2.14 18.28 10.35
C LYS A 269 -1.79 19.51 9.51
N ASP A 270 -2.50 20.62 9.67
CA ASP A 270 -2.41 21.78 8.79
C ASP A 270 -1.04 22.43 8.78
N ASP A 271 -0.32 22.47 9.90
CA ASP A 271 1.00 23.11 9.98
C ASP A 271 2.00 22.48 9.01
N LEU A 272 2.07 21.14 8.96
CA LEU A 272 2.97 20.44 8.06
C LEU A 272 2.47 20.50 6.60
N ARG A 273 1.14 20.47 6.37
CA ARG A 273 0.57 20.69 5.02
C ARG A 273 0.90 22.08 4.48
N ASN A 274 0.82 23.10 5.32
CA ASN A 274 1.16 24.48 4.98
C ASN A 274 2.66 24.62 4.68
N LYS A 275 3.53 23.99 5.49
CA LYS A 275 4.97 23.89 5.21
C LYS A 275 5.22 23.23 3.85
N TYR A 276 4.53 22.14 3.53
CA TYR A 276 4.60 21.48 2.23
C TYR A 276 4.19 22.41 1.08
N LEU A 277 3.02 23.07 1.18
CA LEU A 277 2.52 23.99 0.15
C LEU A 277 3.48 25.14 -0.16
N GLN A 278 4.18 25.66 0.87
CA GLN A 278 5.16 26.73 0.72
C GLN A 278 6.44 26.29 -0.01
N ASN A 279 6.72 24.98 -0.11
CA ASN A 279 8.01 24.45 -0.58
C ASN A 279 7.92 23.50 -1.78
N VAL A 280 6.76 22.90 -2.06
CA VAL A 280 6.57 21.94 -3.16
C VAL A 280 6.89 22.50 -4.55
N ASN A 281 6.79 23.81 -4.74
CA ASN A 281 7.17 24.46 -6.00
C ASN A 281 8.60 25.02 -6.01
N LYS A 282 9.33 24.95 -4.88
CA LYS A 282 10.71 25.44 -4.74
C LYS A 282 11.74 24.33 -4.88
N ILE A 283 11.44 23.16 -4.33
CA ILE A 283 12.29 21.96 -4.39
C ILE A 283 11.47 20.73 -4.76
N PRO A 284 12.09 19.67 -5.31
CA PRO A 284 11.41 18.41 -5.58
C PRO A 284 11.17 17.67 -4.26
N ILE A 285 9.90 17.42 -3.92
CA ILE A 285 9.50 16.74 -2.69
C ILE A 285 8.86 15.39 -3.01
N ILE A 286 9.21 14.37 -2.24
CA ILE A 286 8.54 13.07 -2.22
C ILE A 286 8.16 12.74 -0.78
N VAL A 287 7.01 12.08 -0.60
CA VAL A 287 6.63 11.47 0.67
C VAL A 287 7.09 10.01 0.66
N SER A 288 8.36 9.74 0.98
CA SER A 288 8.89 8.38 0.98
C SER A 288 8.37 7.52 2.14
N GLU A 289 7.68 8.12 3.11
CA GLU A 289 6.95 7.41 4.15
C GLU A 289 5.72 8.21 4.63
N TYR A 290 4.58 7.54 4.81
CA TYR A 290 3.46 8.08 5.58
C TYR A 290 2.61 7.00 6.23
N GLY A 291 2.00 7.33 7.37
CA GLY A 291 0.96 6.52 8.02
C GLY A 291 -0.37 7.25 8.15
N ILE A 292 -1.46 6.51 8.35
CA ILE A 292 -2.80 7.07 8.61
C ILE A 292 -3.15 7.13 10.11
N CYS A 293 -2.31 6.55 10.96
CA CYS A 293 -2.37 6.64 12.41
C CYS A 293 -1.50 7.79 12.94
N ASP A 294 -1.24 7.84 14.25
CA ASP A 294 -0.28 8.78 14.85
C ASP A 294 1.18 8.34 14.61
N ALA A 295 2.11 9.25 14.91
CA ALA A 295 3.54 9.10 14.65
C ALA A 295 4.23 7.96 15.41
N SER A 296 3.57 7.30 16.36
CA SER A 296 4.09 6.07 16.97
C SER A 296 3.95 4.84 16.06
N GLY A 297 3.13 4.94 15.00
CA GLY A 297 2.77 3.81 14.14
C GLY A 297 1.63 2.93 14.71
N ASN A 298 1.11 3.23 15.90
CA ASN A 298 0.19 2.35 16.63
C ASN A 298 -1.02 3.04 17.32
N GLY A 299 -1.16 4.36 17.22
CA GLY A 299 -2.37 5.00 17.77
C GLY A 299 -3.52 5.09 16.77
N ASN A 300 -4.50 5.93 17.08
CA ASN A 300 -5.75 6.01 16.34
C ASN A 300 -5.55 6.40 14.87
N ILE A 301 -6.34 5.80 13.98
CA ILE A 301 -6.44 6.20 12.57
C ILE A 301 -7.21 7.52 12.47
N ASP A 302 -6.69 8.45 11.67
CA ASP A 302 -7.38 9.71 11.29
C ASP A 302 -7.57 9.74 9.76
N GLU A 303 -8.60 9.03 9.28
CA GLU A 303 -8.87 8.91 7.84
C GLU A 303 -9.25 10.24 7.20
N ALA A 304 -9.93 11.12 7.95
CA ALA A 304 -10.32 12.44 7.46
C ALA A 304 -9.09 13.29 7.17
N ASN A 305 -8.13 13.32 8.10
CA ASN A 305 -6.87 14.04 7.88
C ASN A 305 -5.98 13.35 6.84
N ALA A 306 -5.99 12.01 6.79
CA ALA A 306 -5.31 11.25 5.74
C ALA A 306 -5.85 11.64 4.36
N LYS A 307 -7.18 11.72 4.19
CA LYS A 307 -7.80 12.15 2.95
C LYS A 307 -7.34 13.54 2.52
N GLN A 308 -7.27 14.51 3.45
CA GLN A 308 -6.78 15.86 3.15
C GLN A 308 -5.33 15.84 2.64
N TRP A 309 -4.47 15.04 3.25
CA TRP A 309 -3.10 14.81 2.76
C TRP A 309 -3.10 14.19 1.36
N ILE A 310 -3.86 13.11 1.14
CA ILE A 310 -3.91 12.43 -0.14
C ILE A 310 -4.40 13.36 -1.27
N ASP A 311 -5.43 14.15 -1.03
CA ASP A 311 -5.95 15.13 -1.99
C ASP A 311 -4.91 16.21 -2.31
N LEU A 312 -4.22 16.73 -1.29
CA LEU A 312 -3.15 17.72 -1.44
C LEU A 312 -1.98 17.17 -2.28
N LEU A 313 -1.52 15.95 -2.00
CA LEU A 313 -0.44 15.30 -2.73
C LEU A 313 -0.85 14.96 -4.17
N ASN A 314 -2.11 14.54 -4.38
CA ASN A 314 -2.66 14.31 -5.72
C ASN A 314 -2.67 15.60 -6.55
N LYS A 315 -3.18 16.72 -5.98
CA LYS A 315 -3.24 18.03 -6.64
C LYS A 315 -1.85 18.51 -7.09
N ASN A 316 -0.83 18.23 -6.30
CA ASN A 316 0.54 18.66 -6.57
C ASN A 316 1.41 17.60 -7.27
N GLN A 317 0.85 16.42 -7.59
CA GLN A 317 1.55 15.30 -8.23
C GLN A 317 2.77 14.82 -7.43
N THR A 318 2.69 14.84 -6.10
CA THR A 318 3.75 14.35 -5.22
C THR A 318 3.60 12.85 -4.99
N GLY A 319 4.71 12.14 -5.18
CA GLY A 319 4.80 10.71 -4.89
C GLY A 319 4.67 10.41 -3.40
N ARG A 320 4.10 9.26 -3.05
CA ARG A 320 3.85 8.84 -1.67
C ARG A 320 3.94 7.33 -1.48
N ILE A 321 4.50 6.91 -0.35
CA ILE A 321 4.73 5.50 -0.01
C ILE A 321 4.17 5.21 1.39
N LEU A 322 3.21 4.28 1.50
CA LEU A 322 2.54 3.96 2.77
C LEU A 322 3.46 3.12 3.67
N TRP A 323 3.52 3.44 4.96
CA TRP A 323 4.04 2.60 6.04
C TRP A 323 2.87 1.83 6.72
N ASN A 324 2.87 0.50 6.82
CA ASN A 324 3.83 -0.46 6.27
C ASN A 324 3.22 -1.82 5.88
N ALA A 325 3.92 -2.55 5.01
CA ALA A 325 3.62 -3.94 4.69
C ALA A 325 4.28 -4.88 5.70
N SER A 326 3.53 -5.23 6.76
CA SER A 326 3.84 -6.30 7.70
C SER A 326 2.55 -6.79 8.38
N ASN A 327 2.69 -7.77 9.25
CA ASN A 327 1.69 -8.22 10.22
C ASN A 327 2.09 -7.83 11.66
N LYS A 328 2.93 -6.81 11.86
CA LYS A 328 3.24 -6.35 13.22
C LYS A 328 1.95 -5.95 13.90
N GLN A 329 1.80 -6.25 15.19
CA GLN A 329 0.65 -5.85 16.00
C GLN A 329 0.68 -4.34 16.28
N GLU A 330 0.44 -3.57 15.23
CA GLU A 330 0.36 -2.12 15.25
C GLU A 330 -0.62 -1.60 14.19
N THR A 331 -1.17 -0.42 14.41
CA THR A 331 -2.20 0.16 13.53
C THR A 331 -1.73 0.43 12.11
N SER A 332 -0.45 0.77 11.91
CA SER A 332 0.09 1.09 10.57
C SER A 332 0.33 -0.12 9.66
N SER A 333 0.38 -1.34 10.21
CA SER A 333 0.52 -2.57 9.43
C SER A 333 -0.67 -2.80 8.51
N ILE A 334 -0.47 -3.17 7.23
CA ILE A 334 -1.59 -3.47 6.33
C ILE A 334 -2.24 -4.84 6.58
N LEU A 335 -1.57 -5.75 7.31
CA LEU A 335 -2.08 -7.10 7.60
C LEU A 335 -2.43 -7.22 9.08
N VAL A 336 -3.42 -8.07 9.39
CA VAL A 336 -3.73 -8.46 10.77
C VAL A 336 -2.59 -9.30 11.37
N PRO A 337 -2.40 -9.33 12.70
CA PRO A 337 -1.22 -9.95 13.32
C PRO A 337 -1.00 -11.44 12.99
N ASP A 338 -2.09 -12.20 12.85
CA ASP A 338 -2.02 -13.63 12.60
C ASP A 338 -1.92 -13.98 11.11
N ALA A 339 -1.88 -12.98 10.22
CA ALA A 339 -1.76 -13.20 8.79
C ALA A 339 -0.41 -13.82 8.44
N ASN A 340 -0.43 -14.84 7.58
CA ASN A 340 0.80 -15.36 6.99
C ASN A 340 1.26 -14.43 5.85
N MET A 341 2.37 -13.71 6.06
CA MET A 341 2.90 -12.73 5.09
C MET A 341 3.32 -13.34 3.74
N GLU A 342 3.51 -14.65 3.64
CA GLU A 342 3.83 -15.32 2.36
C GLU A 342 2.55 -15.60 1.54
N THR A 343 1.44 -15.92 2.20
CA THR A 343 0.24 -16.47 1.56
C THR A 343 -1.04 -15.64 1.77
N TRP A 344 -0.94 -14.48 2.44
CA TRP A 344 -2.08 -13.62 2.75
C TRP A 344 -2.93 -13.26 1.52
N SER A 345 -4.19 -12.95 1.83
CA SER A 345 -5.26 -12.58 0.91
C SER A 345 -5.98 -11.32 1.39
N LEU A 346 -6.95 -10.81 0.62
CA LEU A 346 -7.69 -9.59 0.98
C LEU A 346 -8.49 -9.72 2.29
N SER A 347 -8.78 -10.94 2.78
CA SER A 347 -9.43 -11.14 4.08
C SER A 347 -8.50 -10.93 5.27
N ASP A 348 -7.19 -10.88 5.03
CA ASP A 348 -6.16 -10.74 6.07
C ASP A 348 -5.75 -9.28 6.26
N LEU A 349 -6.45 -8.34 5.63
CA LEU A 349 -6.15 -6.91 5.72
C LEU A 349 -6.56 -6.37 7.09
N SER A 350 -5.69 -5.53 7.65
CA SER A 350 -6.03 -4.66 8.78
C SER A 350 -6.92 -3.50 8.32
N PRO A 351 -7.42 -2.65 9.25
CA PRO A 351 -8.08 -1.40 8.88
C PRO A 351 -7.24 -0.51 7.93
N THR A 352 -5.92 -0.40 8.16
CA THR A 352 -5.02 0.35 7.27
C THR A 352 -4.89 -0.30 5.89
N GLY A 353 -4.88 -1.64 5.83
CA GLY A 353 -4.90 -2.39 4.58
C GLY A 353 -6.19 -2.16 3.78
N HIS A 354 -7.35 -2.20 4.44
CA HIS A 354 -8.64 -1.89 3.82
C HIS A 354 -8.70 -0.45 3.31
N TRP A 355 -8.23 0.52 4.10
CA TRP A 355 -8.15 1.91 3.68
C TRP A 355 -7.31 2.05 2.40
N LEU A 356 -6.14 1.40 2.32
CA LEU A 356 -5.30 1.42 1.11
C LEU A 356 -6.01 0.80 -0.10
N LEU A 357 -6.74 -0.30 0.09
CA LEU A 357 -7.52 -0.95 -0.97
C LEU A 357 -8.60 -0.01 -1.51
N ASP A 358 -9.27 0.74 -0.64
CA ASP A 358 -10.29 1.72 -1.03
C ASP A 358 -9.68 2.88 -1.83
N GLN A 359 -8.49 3.36 -1.44
CA GLN A 359 -7.76 4.37 -2.21
C GLN A 359 -7.37 3.88 -3.63
N ALA A 360 -7.17 2.58 -3.82
CA ALA A 360 -6.89 1.98 -5.11
C ALA A 360 -8.15 1.88 -5.98
N ASN A 361 -9.26 1.46 -5.38
CA ASN A 361 -10.55 1.31 -6.07
C ASN A 361 -11.13 2.66 -6.52
N GLN A 362 -10.88 3.75 -5.78
CA GLN A 362 -11.23 5.11 -6.19
C GLN A 362 -10.50 5.57 -7.47
N LYS A 363 -9.40 4.92 -7.86
CA LYS A 363 -8.55 5.28 -9.02
C LYS A 363 -8.77 4.40 -10.26
N LYS A 364 -9.57 3.34 -10.22
CA LYS A 364 -9.96 2.67 -11.47
C LYS A 364 -10.78 3.67 -12.29
N PRO A 365 -10.27 4.16 -13.43
CA PRO A 365 -11.09 4.99 -14.28
C PRO A 365 -12.19 4.09 -14.83
N ILE A 366 -13.44 4.41 -14.47
CA ILE A 366 -14.51 4.30 -15.46
C ILE A 366 -13.99 5.08 -16.67
N LYS A 367 -13.72 4.37 -17.78
CA LYS A 367 -13.24 4.98 -19.03
C LYS A 367 -14.06 6.24 -19.32
N SER A 368 -13.41 7.40 -19.35
CA SER A 368 -14.03 8.66 -19.72
C SER A 368 -14.33 8.65 -21.23
N GLU A 369 -15.60 8.66 -21.60
CA GLU A 369 -16.03 9.36 -22.81
C GLU A 369 -16.68 10.68 -22.43
N LYS A 370 -16.33 11.71 -23.22
CA LYS A 370 -16.75 13.10 -23.07
C LYS A 370 -18.26 13.24 -23.29
N LYS A 371 -18.98 13.71 -22.29
CA LYS A 371 -19.62 15.04 -22.20
C LYS A 371 -20.64 15.01 -21.08
N ALA A 372 -20.79 16.17 -20.43
CA ALA A 372 -21.83 16.46 -19.46
C ALA A 372 -23.22 16.08 -20.01
N GLU A 373 -24.10 15.69 -19.08
CA GLU A 373 -25.51 15.28 -19.22
C GLU A 373 -25.78 13.78 -19.46
N ALA A 374 -25.71 12.98 -18.38
CA ALA A 374 -26.76 12.01 -18.01
C ALA A 374 -26.43 11.37 -16.64
N ARG A 375 -27.47 11.13 -15.86
CA ARG A 375 -27.51 10.89 -14.42
C ARG A 375 -27.62 9.38 -14.16
N ALA A 376 -27.02 8.90 -13.06
CA ALA A 376 -27.36 7.70 -12.27
C ALA A 376 -27.57 6.34 -13.02
N LYS A 377 -26.57 5.43 -12.92
CA LYS A 377 -26.68 4.02 -13.36
C LYS A 377 -27.79 3.26 -12.62
N LEU A 378 -27.95 3.55 -11.33
CA LEU A 378 -29.12 3.17 -10.55
C LEU A 378 -29.76 4.46 -10.05
N THR A 379 -31.05 4.66 -10.29
CA THR A 379 -31.78 5.81 -9.71
C THR A 379 -32.52 5.34 -8.48
N THR A 380 -32.30 6.05 -7.37
CA THR A 380 -33.03 5.82 -6.12
C THR A 380 -34.11 6.88 -5.95
N THR A 381 -35.35 6.43 -5.72
CA THR A 381 -36.37 7.28 -5.09
C THR A 381 -36.41 6.97 -3.61
N PHE A 382 -36.74 7.95 -2.79
CA PHE A 382 -37.00 7.77 -1.36
C PHE A 382 -38.17 8.68 -1.02
N GLN A 383 -39.31 8.10 -0.67
CA GLN A 383 -40.57 8.81 -0.53
C GLN A 383 -41.24 8.40 0.78
N GLU A 384 -41.75 9.38 1.50
CA GLU A 384 -42.63 9.14 2.63
C GLU A 384 -43.93 8.50 2.12
N THR A 385 -44.34 7.40 2.73
CA THR A 385 -45.59 6.70 2.41
C THR A 385 -46.64 6.83 3.50
N ASN A 386 -46.20 7.08 4.73
CA ASN A 386 -47.08 7.25 5.87
C ASN A 386 -46.35 8.00 6.99
N HIS A 387 -47.09 8.67 7.87
CA HIS A 387 -46.57 9.17 9.14
C HIS A 387 -47.68 9.15 10.20
N TRP A 388 -47.29 9.09 11.47
CA TRP A 388 -48.20 9.20 12.60
C TRP A 388 -47.52 9.85 13.80
N GLU A 389 -48.33 10.45 14.65
CA GLU A 389 -47.87 11.01 15.93
C GLU A 389 -47.75 9.88 16.96
N ASN A 390 -46.63 9.89 17.70
CA ASN A 390 -46.37 8.96 18.79
C ASN A 390 -45.97 9.77 20.04
N GLY A 391 -46.97 10.30 20.74
CA GLY A 391 -46.74 11.18 21.88
C GLY A 391 -46.21 12.55 21.45
N ASN A 392 -44.98 12.89 21.88
CA ASN A 392 -44.32 14.15 21.53
C ASN A 392 -43.38 14.03 20.32
N GLN A 393 -43.41 12.89 19.62
CA GLN A 393 -42.55 12.61 18.47
C GLN A 393 -43.39 12.19 17.26
N TYR A 394 -42.76 12.20 16.09
CA TYR A 394 -43.34 11.79 14.82
C TYR A 394 -42.63 10.56 14.31
N SER A 395 -43.38 9.52 13.96
CA SER A 395 -42.87 8.36 13.24
C SER A 395 -43.25 8.47 11.77
N MET A 396 -42.29 8.30 10.87
CA MET A 396 -42.47 8.40 9.42
C MET A 396 -41.94 7.16 8.74
N GLN A 397 -42.75 6.62 7.83
CA GLN A 397 -42.43 5.47 7.02
C GLN A 397 -41.99 5.94 5.64
N TYR A 398 -40.81 5.48 5.21
CA TYR A 398 -40.27 5.78 3.89
C TYR A 398 -40.12 4.50 3.07
N LEU A 399 -40.47 4.59 1.78
CA LEU A 399 -40.16 3.59 0.78
C LEU A 399 -39.19 4.13 -0.26
N ALA A 400 -38.22 3.30 -0.59
CA ALA A 400 -37.26 3.49 -1.63
C ALA A 400 -37.53 2.55 -2.80
N SER A 401 -37.20 3.03 -3.99
CA SER A 401 -37.14 2.21 -5.19
C SER A 401 -35.82 2.42 -5.88
N ILE A 402 -35.30 1.36 -6.50
CA ILE A 402 -34.04 1.40 -7.22
C ILE A 402 -34.28 0.91 -8.64
N GLN A 403 -34.17 1.82 -9.60
CA GLN A 403 -34.28 1.52 -11.02
C GLN A 403 -32.89 1.34 -11.61
N ASN A 404 -32.65 0.19 -12.26
CA ASN A 404 -31.49 -0.02 -13.10
C ASN A 404 -31.74 0.55 -14.48
N ASN A 405 -31.22 1.74 -14.77
CA ASN A 405 -31.35 2.38 -16.09
C ASN A 405 -30.22 1.97 -17.04
N THR A 406 -29.67 0.76 -16.86
CA THR A 406 -28.58 0.24 -17.68
C THR A 406 -28.96 -1.04 -18.39
N ASN A 407 -28.25 -1.30 -19.49
CA ASN A 407 -28.37 -2.51 -20.28
C ASN A 407 -27.65 -3.75 -19.69
N LYS A 408 -27.25 -3.71 -18.41
CA LYS A 408 -26.59 -4.82 -17.71
C LYS A 408 -27.22 -5.04 -16.35
N THR A 409 -27.22 -6.29 -15.90
CA THR A 409 -27.63 -6.62 -14.53
C THR A 409 -26.69 -5.96 -13.52
N ALA A 410 -27.24 -5.17 -12.60
CA ALA A 410 -26.55 -4.71 -11.41
C ALA A 410 -26.44 -5.87 -10.43
N SER A 411 -25.26 -6.08 -9.83
CA SER A 411 -25.00 -7.18 -8.89
C SER A 411 -25.05 -6.77 -7.41
N SER A 412 -25.22 -5.47 -7.15
CA SER A 412 -25.40 -4.87 -5.83
C SER A 412 -26.00 -3.47 -5.98
N TRP A 413 -26.53 -2.93 -4.89
CA TRP A 413 -26.99 -1.55 -4.79
C TRP A 413 -26.76 -0.99 -3.39
N ARG A 414 -26.54 0.32 -3.32
CA ARG A 414 -26.35 1.09 -2.09
C ARG A 414 -26.75 2.54 -2.35
N PHE A 415 -27.34 3.22 -1.37
CA PHE A 415 -27.57 4.67 -1.41
C PHE A 415 -27.47 5.26 0.00
N GLU A 416 -27.15 6.54 0.11
CA GLU A 416 -27.10 7.28 1.36
C GLU A 416 -28.30 8.23 1.46
N ILE A 417 -28.87 8.29 2.66
CA ILE A 417 -29.91 9.23 3.05
C ILE A 417 -29.36 10.12 4.16
N LYS A 418 -29.51 11.44 3.97
CA LYS A 418 -29.24 12.43 5.01
C LYS A 418 -30.49 13.21 5.35
N PHE A 419 -30.97 13.03 6.58
CA PHE A 419 -32.10 13.75 7.14
C PHE A 419 -31.71 15.19 7.54
N PRO A 420 -32.65 16.15 7.49
CA PRO A 420 -32.39 17.54 7.86
C PRO A 420 -32.11 17.73 9.35
N GLU A 421 -32.54 16.78 10.19
CA GLU A 421 -32.40 16.78 11.64
C GLU A 421 -32.12 15.35 12.15
N PRO A 422 -31.66 15.18 13.40
CA PRO A 422 -31.43 13.87 13.99
C PRO A 422 -32.68 12.99 13.95
N VAL A 423 -32.53 11.73 13.54
CA VAL A 423 -33.60 10.73 13.55
C VAL A 423 -33.11 9.42 14.16
N GLN A 424 -34.05 8.63 14.67
CA GLN A 424 -33.81 7.24 15.05
C GLN A 424 -34.47 6.32 14.03
N ILE A 425 -33.79 5.25 13.62
CA ILE A 425 -34.41 4.18 12.81
C ILE A 425 -35.01 3.15 13.75
N ASP A 426 -36.32 2.94 13.64
CA ASP A 426 -37.06 2.02 14.51
C ASP A 426 -37.27 0.65 13.86
N ASP A 427 -37.42 0.61 12.54
CA ASP A 427 -37.57 -0.63 11.77
C ASP A 427 -37.10 -0.42 10.32
N TYR A 428 -36.72 -1.50 9.64
CA TYR A 428 -36.37 -1.49 8.22
C TYR A 428 -36.49 -2.87 7.58
N TRP A 429 -36.78 -2.89 6.27
CA TRP A 429 -36.94 -4.13 5.51
C TRP A 429 -36.35 -4.01 4.11
N ASN A 430 -36.03 -5.17 3.53
CA ASN A 430 -35.42 -5.29 2.20
C ASN A 430 -34.09 -4.52 2.01
N CYS A 431 -33.42 -4.11 3.11
CA CYS A 431 -32.08 -3.51 3.10
C CYS A 431 -31.28 -3.90 4.35
N GLU A 432 -29.97 -3.68 4.29
CA GLU A 432 -29.10 -3.50 5.46
C GLU A 432 -28.82 -2.01 5.66
N ILE A 433 -28.73 -1.56 6.92
CA ILE A 433 -28.49 -0.16 7.25
C ILE A 433 -27.19 0.02 8.06
N GLU A 434 -26.34 0.93 7.60
CA GLU A 434 -25.16 1.41 8.32
C GLU A 434 -25.40 2.83 8.85
N HIS A 435 -25.11 3.05 10.13
CA HIS A 435 -25.31 4.32 10.82
C HIS A 435 -24.00 5.12 10.82
N ILE A 436 -23.96 6.25 10.10
CA ILE A 436 -22.77 7.11 10.06
C ILE A 436 -22.80 8.13 11.20
N ASP A 437 -23.94 8.81 11.34
CA ASP A 437 -24.22 9.72 12.44
C ASP A 437 -25.74 9.76 12.69
N GLN A 438 -26.21 10.64 13.58
CA GLN A 438 -27.63 10.74 13.93
C GLN A 438 -28.52 11.23 12.78
N ARG A 439 -27.96 11.63 11.63
CA ARG A 439 -28.69 12.19 10.48
C ARG A 439 -28.43 11.43 9.19
N THR A 440 -27.34 10.67 9.11
CA THR A 440 -26.81 10.11 7.87
C THR A 440 -26.76 8.59 7.97
N PHE A 441 -27.43 7.93 7.03
CA PHE A 441 -27.60 6.48 7.01
C PHE A 441 -27.35 5.94 5.61
N ILE A 442 -26.73 4.78 5.54
CA ILE A 442 -26.46 4.08 4.29
C ILE A 442 -27.36 2.86 4.21
N PHE A 443 -28.09 2.74 3.11
CA PHE A 443 -28.92 1.60 2.76
C PHE A 443 -28.19 0.75 1.74
N SER A 444 -28.16 -0.57 1.93
CA SER A 444 -27.54 -1.50 0.99
C SER A 444 -28.33 -2.79 0.84
N ASN A 445 -28.05 -3.55 -0.23
CA ASN A 445 -28.80 -4.75 -0.58
C ASN A 445 -28.65 -5.89 0.43
N LYS A 446 -29.73 -6.67 0.60
CA LYS A 446 -29.64 -8.04 1.13
C LYS A 446 -29.21 -9.00 0.02
N GLU A 447 -28.82 -10.22 0.37
CA GLU A 447 -28.33 -11.19 -0.62
C GLU A 447 -29.37 -11.48 -1.71
N TYR A 448 -30.64 -11.65 -1.32
CA TYR A 448 -31.73 -12.03 -2.21
C TYR A 448 -32.18 -10.93 -3.19
N ASN A 449 -31.93 -9.65 -2.89
CA ASN A 449 -32.31 -8.53 -3.75
C ASN A 449 -31.11 -7.74 -4.30
N SER A 450 -29.91 -8.33 -4.21
CA SER A 450 -28.66 -7.77 -4.74
C SER A 450 -28.66 -7.58 -6.25
N LYS A 451 -29.37 -8.44 -7.00
CA LYS A 451 -29.38 -8.44 -8.46
C LYS A 451 -30.59 -7.70 -9.03
N ILE A 452 -30.35 -6.61 -9.75
CA ILE A 452 -31.38 -5.89 -10.52
C ILE A 452 -31.06 -6.06 -12.00
N LYS A 453 -31.94 -6.71 -12.77
CA LYS A 453 -31.71 -6.93 -14.20
C LYS A 453 -31.63 -5.60 -14.96
N ALA A 454 -31.09 -5.66 -16.16
CA ALA A 454 -31.06 -4.52 -17.07
C ALA A 454 -32.46 -3.93 -17.26
N GLU A 455 -32.60 -2.60 -17.16
CA GLU A 455 -33.87 -1.87 -17.28
C GLU A 455 -34.97 -2.28 -16.26
N ASP A 456 -34.61 -3.05 -15.23
CA ASP A 456 -35.52 -3.54 -14.19
C ASP A 456 -35.47 -2.67 -12.93
N SER A 457 -36.44 -2.82 -12.04
CA SER A 457 -36.46 -2.12 -10.75
C SER A 457 -36.76 -3.05 -9.60
N ILE A 458 -36.27 -2.65 -8.43
CA ILE A 458 -36.74 -3.18 -7.16
C ILE A 458 -37.45 -2.07 -6.40
N GLN A 459 -38.49 -2.47 -5.69
CA GLN A 459 -39.39 -1.61 -4.94
C GLN A 459 -39.42 -2.12 -3.49
N ASP A 460 -40.13 -1.41 -2.62
CA ASP A 460 -40.41 -1.85 -1.25
C ASP A 460 -39.15 -2.02 -0.39
N ILE A 461 -38.12 -1.20 -0.62
CA ILE A 461 -37.02 -1.02 0.34
C ILE A 461 -37.49 0.02 1.33
N GLY A 462 -37.55 -0.27 2.63
CA GLY A 462 -38.19 0.68 3.54
C GLY A 462 -37.56 0.79 4.91
N CYS A 463 -37.88 1.90 5.57
CA CYS A 463 -37.60 2.11 6.97
C CYS A 463 -38.71 2.91 7.64
N ILE A 464 -38.81 2.76 8.96
CA ILE A 464 -39.56 3.66 9.85
C ILE A 464 -38.54 4.43 10.66
N VAL A 465 -38.68 5.75 10.68
CA VAL A 465 -37.84 6.64 11.48
C VAL A 465 -38.69 7.47 12.43
N THR A 466 -38.15 7.77 13.61
CA THR A 466 -38.76 8.68 14.58
C THR A 466 -37.90 9.92 14.77
N SER A 467 -38.56 11.09 14.85
CA SER A 467 -37.93 12.40 15.11
C SER A 467 -38.83 13.29 15.96
N ASP A 468 -38.24 14.36 16.50
CA ASP A 468 -38.95 15.32 17.34
C ASP A 468 -39.88 16.25 16.53
N SER A 469 -39.68 16.35 15.22
CA SER A 469 -40.54 17.12 14.32
C SER A 469 -40.87 16.35 13.04
N LEU A 470 -41.99 16.69 12.40
CA LEU A 470 -42.34 16.12 11.11
C LEU A 470 -41.36 16.60 10.04
N ILE A 471 -40.70 15.67 9.35
CA ILE A 471 -39.66 15.98 8.35
C ILE A 471 -40.33 16.29 7.00
N ASP A 472 -40.00 17.43 6.40
CA ASP A 472 -40.37 17.69 5.00
C ASP A 472 -39.55 16.78 4.07
N PRO A 473 -40.16 15.84 3.33
CA PRO A 473 -39.44 14.90 2.47
C PRO A 473 -38.57 15.59 1.41
N LYS A 474 -38.89 16.83 1.00
CA LYS A 474 -38.10 17.59 0.03
C LYS A 474 -36.75 18.06 0.56
N THR A 475 -36.58 18.05 1.88
CA THR A 475 -35.34 18.47 2.55
C THR A 475 -34.37 17.30 2.77
N ILE A 476 -34.83 16.07 2.55
CA ILE A 476 -34.01 14.86 2.63
C ILE A 476 -33.06 14.82 1.44
N GLN A 477 -31.78 14.65 1.71
CA GLN A 477 -30.77 14.50 0.67
C GLN A 477 -30.58 13.01 0.38
N ILE A 478 -30.76 12.65 -0.89
CA ILE A 478 -30.57 11.29 -1.40
C ILE A 478 -29.30 11.29 -2.25
N ASN A 479 -28.33 10.50 -1.84
CA ASN A 479 -27.07 10.30 -2.54
C ASN A 479 -27.03 8.85 -3.08
N PRO A 480 -27.51 8.63 -4.32
CA PRO A 480 -27.66 7.29 -4.92
C PRO A 480 -26.35 6.63 -5.37
#